data_AF-A0A9E8ZEB4-F1
#
_entry.id   AF-A0A9E8ZEB4-F1
#
_cell.length_a   1.000
_cell.length_b   1.000
_cell.length_c   1.000
_cell.angle_alpha   90.00
_cell.angle_beta   90.00
_cell.angle_gamma   90.00
#
_symmetry.space_group_name_H-M   'P 1'
#
loop_
_entity.id
_entity.type
_entity.pdbx_description
1 polymer ?
#
loop_
_entity_poly.entity_id
_entity_poly.type
_entity_poly.pdbx_seq_one_letter_code
_entity_poly.pdbx_strand_id
1 'polypeptide(L)'
;MMEEKQKQALKRKLLKNLRDYGVIWNEKKHQVIVEDFREVQRKLAERTNSKGQDYKSKVQKYLAQSSDIDISKISPYLVMVESRDEHQRLWAYATSHWSVPVTVGYGRRVRYFVFDHQNDKLIGIVGLCDPVIGLGVRGCLKRFEVSNLCQPPHHNPNHGKVDQGF
;
A
#
# COMPACT_ATOMS: atom_id res chain seq x y z
N MET A 1 -14.40 6.34 30.49
CA MET A 1 -15.60 5.94 29.72
C MET A 1 -15.97 7.11 28.81
N MET A 2 -15.75 7.02 27.49
CA MET A 2 -16.14 8.10 26.56
C MET A 2 -17.67 8.23 26.53
N GLU A 3 -18.14 9.47 26.63
CA GLU A 3 -19.56 9.82 26.64
C GLU A 3 -20.21 9.51 25.28
N GLU A 4 -21.42 8.97 25.25
CA GLU A 4 -22.03 8.42 24.01
C GLU A 4 -22.22 9.48 22.91
N LYS A 5 -22.39 10.74 23.33
CA LYS A 5 -22.43 11.92 22.47
C LYS A 5 -21.08 12.19 21.77
N GLN A 6 -19.96 11.97 22.46
CA GLN A 6 -18.61 12.13 21.90
C GLN A 6 -18.32 11.06 20.86
N LYS A 7 -18.74 9.81 21.11
CA LYS A 7 -18.59 8.71 20.13
C LYS A 7 -19.37 8.99 18.85
N GLN A 8 -20.59 9.49 18.96
CA GLN A 8 -21.40 9.85 17.79
C GLN A 8 -20.78 11.01 17.00
N ALA A 9 -20.27 12.04 17.67
CA ALA A 9 -19.57 13.15 17.02
C ALA A 9 -18.32 12.65 16.27
N LEU A 10 -17.54 11.76 16.88
CA LEU A 10 -16.35 11.18 16.27
C LEU A 10 -16.70 10.30 15.07
N LYS A 11 -17.73 9.45 15.19
CA LYS A 11 -18.23 8.61 14.08
C LYS A 11 -18.61 9.48 12.87
N ARG A 12 -19.32 10.58 13.08
CA ARG A 12 -19.69 11.52 12.00
C ARG A 12 -18.47 12.14 11.34
N LYS A 13 -17.48 12.56 12.13
CA LYS A 13 -16.22 13.12 11.61
C LYS A 13 -15.44 12.11 10.78
N LEU A 14 -15.34 10.86 11.26
CA LEU A 14 -14.69 9.77 10.54
C LEU A 14 -15.40 9.46 9.21
N LEU A 15 -16.72 9.32 9.23
CA LEU A 15 -17.51 9.05 8.03
C LEU A 15 -17.42 10.18 7.00
N LYS A 16 -17.35 11.44 7.45
CA LYS A 16 -17.12 12.58 6.56
C LYS A 16 -15.76 12.48 5.89
N ASN A 17 -14.69 12.27 6.67
CA ASN A 17 -13.35 12.13 6.13
C ASN A 17 -13.26 10.95 5.14
N LEU A 18 -13.86 9.80 5.46
CA LEU A 18 -13.88 8.64 4.55
C LEU A 18 -14.57 8.95 3.22
N ARG A 19 -15.71 9.66 3.26
CA ARG A 19 -16.41 10.09 2.04
C ARG A 19 -15.56 11.03 1.19
N ASP A 20 -14.78 11.92 1.81
CA ASP A 20 -13.87 12.82 1.07
C ASP A 20 -12.84 12.04 0.25
N TYR A 21 -12.42 10.86 0.73
CA TYR A 21 -11.56 9.93 0.00
C TYR A 21 -12.29 9.07 -1.04
N GLY A 22 -13.63 9.12 -1.13
CA GLY A 22 -14.43 8.23 -1.97
C GLY A 22 -14.74 6.87 -1.31
N VAL A 23 -14.57 6.77 0.00
CA VAL A 23 -14.83 5.55 0.79
C VAL A 23 -16.20 5.69 1.48
N ILE A 24 -17.11 4.77 1.16
CA ILE A 24 -18.49 4.77 1.66
C ILE A 24 -18.67 3.62 2.65
N TRP A 25 -19.16 3.93 3.84
CA TRP A 25 -19.56 2.91 4.81
C TRP A 25 -21.00 2.48 4.58
N ASN A 26 -21.23 1.19 4.34
CA ASN A 26 -22.56 0.62 4.27
C ASN A 26 -22.99 0.08 5.63
N GLU A 27 -23.90 0.78 6.31
CA GLU A 27 -24.40 0.36 7.63
C GLU A 27 -25.19 -0.95 7.60
N LYS A 28 -25.88 -1.26 6.50
CA LYS A 28 -26.69 -2.49 6.39
C LYS A 28 -25.80 -3.73 6.26
N LYS A 29 -24.77 -3.65 5.43
CA LYS A 29 -23.85 -4.77 5.16
C LYS A 29 -22.64 -4.81 6.08
N HIS A 30 -22.44 -3.79 6.93
CA HIS A 30 -21.23 -3.61 7.75
C HIS A 30 -19.93 -3.73 6.93
N GLN A 31 -19.95 -3.14 5.72
CA GLN A 31 -18.86 -3.25 4.75
C GLN A 31 -18.46 -1.87 4.22
N VAL A 32 -17.18 -1.74 3.92
CA VAL A 32 -16.61 -0.59 3.22
C VAL A 32 -16.78 -0.78 1.73
N ILE A 33 -17.35 0.22 1.07
CA ILE A 33 -17.53 0.26 -0.38
C ILE A 33 -16.64 1.37 -0.92
N VAL A 34 -15.91 1.06 -1.99
CA VAL A 34 -15.11 2.01 -2.74
C VAL A 34 -15.64 1.97 -4.17
N GLU A 35 -16.19 3.08 -4.66
CA GLU A 35 -16.78 3.14 -5.99
C GLU A 35 -15.70 3.02 -7.08
N ASP A 36 -14.72 3.92 -7.05
CA ASP A 36 -13.56 3.88 -7.93
C ASP A 36 -12.28 3.81 -7.10
N PHE A 37 -11.71 2.60 -7.02
CA PHE A 37 -10.47 2.37 -6.29
C PHE A 37 -9.30 3.20 -6.83
N ARG A 38 -9.22 3.43 -8.15
CA ARG A 38 -8.12 4.19 -8.75
C ARG A 38 -8.20 5.66 -8.37
N GLU A 39 -9.41 6.21 -8.37
CA GLU A 39 -9.64 7.60 -7.96
C GLU A 39 -9.31 7.81 -6.48
N VAL A 40 -9.66 6.85 -5.61
CA VAL A 40 -9.28 6.88 -4.19
C VAL A 40 -7.76 6.83 -4.02
N GLN A 41 -7.08 5.93 -4.73
CA GLN A 41 -5.61 5.83 -4.69
C GLN A 41 -4.94 7.10 -5.21
N ARG A 42 -5.47 7.71 -6.28
CA ARG A 42 -4.97 8.97 -6.83
C ARG A 42 -5.09 10.11 -5.81
N LYS A 43 -6.26 10.28 -5.19
CA LYS A 43 -6.46 11.30 -4.13
C LYS A 43 -5.56 11.07 -2.93
N LEU A 44 -5.34 9.82 -2.55
CA LEU A 44 -4.41 9.47 -1.47
C LEU A 44 -2.97 9.83 -1.87
N ALA A 45 -2.57 9.49 -3.09
CA ALA A 45 -1.25 9.80 -3.62
C ALA A 45 -1.00 11.31 -3.71
N GLU A 46 -1.95 12.11 -4.18
CA GLU A 46 -1.84 13.58 -4.25
C GLU A 46 -1.58 14.19 -2.86
N ARG A 47 -2.20 13.65 -1.80
CA ARG A 47 -2.01 14.14 -0.43
C ARG A 47 -0.73 13.61 0.23
N THR A 48 -0.37 12.35 -0.01
CA THR A 48 0.78 11.71 0.65
C THR A 48 2.10 11.99 -0.07
N ASN A 49 2.08 12.08 -1.40
CA ASN A 49 3.23 12.38 -2.27
C ASN A 49 3.14 13.80 -2.86
N SER A 50 2.90 14.82 -2.03
CA SER A 50 2.95 16.23 -2.48
C SER A 50 4.28 16.56 -3.18
N LYS A 51 5.38 16.03 -2.65
CA LYS A 51 6.72 16.11 -3.24
C LYS A 51 6.81 15.52 -4.65
N GLY A 52 5.92 14.64 -5.10
CA GLY A 52 5.96 14.17 -6.49
C GLY A 52 5.54 15.29 -7.45
N GLN A 53 4.48 16.01 -7.11
CA GLN A 53 3.88 17.02 -7.97
C GLN A 53 4.73 18.29 -8.08
N ASP A 54 5.34 18.73 -6.97
CA ASP A 54 6.15 19.96 -6.93
C ASP A 54 7.37 19.92 -7.85
N TYR A 55 7.88 18.73 -8.18
CA TYR A 55 9.06 18.54 -9.02
C TYR A 55 8.75 17.96 -10.40
N LYS A 56 7.49 18.06 -10.87
CA LYS A 56 7.05 17.58 -12.18
C LYS A 56 7.99 17.99 -13.32
N SER A 57 8.42 19.26 -13.34
CA SER A 57 9.34 19.78 -14.36
C SER A 57 10.70 19.08 -14.37
N LYS A 58 11.22 18.67 -13.20
CA LYS A 58 12.51 17.99 -13.08
C LYS A 58 12.43 16.51 -13.45
N VAL A 59 11.30 15.85 -13.23
CA VAL A 59 11.10 14.43 -13.54
C VAL A 59 10.65 14.20 -14.98
N GLN A 60 10.07 15.20 -15.64
CA GLN A 60 9.53 15.09 -17.00
C GLN A 60 10.55 14.58 -18.02
N LYS A 61 11.85 14.88 -17.83
CA LYS A 61 12.93 14.37 -18.70
C LYS A 61 13.01 12.84 -18.77
N TYR A 62 12.55 12.15 -17.73
CA TYR A 62 12.51 10.68 -17.66
C TYR A 62 11.23 10.09 -18.23
N LEU A 63 10.21 10.90 -18.54
CA LEU A 63 8.93 10.40 -19.03
C LEU A 63 8.93 10.41 -20.56
N ALA A 64 8.49 9.31 -21.15
CA ALA A 64 8.29 9.22 -22.60
C ALA A 64 7.05 10.01 -23.04
N GLN A 65 7.14 10.66 -24.20
CA GLN A 65 5.96 11.04 -24.97
C GLN A 65 5.60 9.92 -25.94
N SER A 66 4.36 9.92 -26.45
CA SER A 66 3.92 8.90 -27.41
C SER A 66 4.79 8.82 -28.66
N SER A 67 5.42 9.94 -29.07
CA SER A 67 6.37 10.01 -30.18
C SER A 67 7.69 9.29 -29.92
N ASP A 68 8.04 9.06 -28.66
CA ASP A 68 9.35 8.54 -28.25
C ASP A 68 9.36 7.01 -28.16
N ILE A 69 8.20 6.36 -28.34
CA ILE A 69 8.00 4.92 -28.08
C ILE A 69 7.85 4.18 -29.41
N ASP A 70 8.76 3.25 -29.68
CA ASP A 70 8.60 2.27 -30.75
C ASP A 70 8.35 0.90 -30.10
N ILE A 71 7.11 0.44 -30.18
CA ILE A 71 6.67 -0.80 -29.51
C ILE A 71 7.54 -2.01 -29.92
N SER A 72 8.06 -2.00 -31.15
CA SER A 72 8.88 -3.11 -31.67
C SER A 72 10.29 -3.16 -31.09
N LYS A 73 10.76 -2.09 -30.43
CA LYS A 73 12.14 -1.93 -29.95
C LYS A 73 12.26 -1.81 -28.43
N ILE A 74 11.16 -1.96 -27.69
CA ILE A 74 11.16 -1.88 -26.23
C ILE A 74 12.16 -2.92 -25.68
N SER A 75 13.14 -2.44 -24.93
CA SER A 75 14.20 -3.25 -24.33
C SER A 75 14.45 -2.80 -22.89
N PRO A 76 13.70 -3.39 -21.92
CA PRO A 76 13.72 -2.94 -20.53
C PRO A 76 15.02 -3.25 -19.78
N TYR A 77 15.46 -2.33 -18.92
CA TYR A 77 16.54 -2.54 -17.96
C TYR A 77 16.21 -1.98 -16.57
N LEU A 78 16.85 -2.54 -15.55
CA LEU A 78 16.63 -2.18 -14.15
C LEU A 78 17.69 -1.23 -13.63
N VAL A 79 17.24 -0.17 -12.96
CA VAL A 79 18.11 0.76 -12.23
C VAL A 79 17.69 0.80 -10.77
N MET A 80 18.63 0.58 -9.85
CA MET A 80 18.33 0.61 -8.41
C MET A 80 17.95 2.02 -7.96
N VAL A 81 16.91 2.11 -7.14
CA VAL A 81 16.47 3.38 -6.55
C VAL A 81 17.31 3.68 -5.32
N GLU A 82 18.22 4.64 -5.45
CA GLU A 82 19.08 5.10 -4.37
C GLU A 82 18.44 6.20 -3.52
N SER A 83 19.01 6.45 -2.34
CA SER A 83 18.59 7.51 -1.39
C SER A 83 18.98 8.92 -1.84
N ARG A 84 18.91 9.23 -3.14
CA ARG A 84 19.17 10.56 -3.71
C ARG A 84 17.86 11.28 -4.01
N ASP A 85 17.86 12.59 -3.89
CA ASP A 85 16.68 13.45 -4.13
C ASP A 85 15.99 13.17 -5.48
N GLU A 86 16.76 13.01 -6.54
CA GLU A 86 16.23 12.79 -7.88
C GLU A 86 15.46 11.47 -8.00
N HIS A 87 16.03 10.38 -7.49
CA HIS A 87 15.39 9.06 -7.45
C HIS A 87 14.14 9.10 -6.57
N GLN A 88 14.19 9.74 -5.41
CA GLN A 88 13.03 9.87 -4.54
C GLN A 88 11.89 10.64 -5.19
N ARG A 89 12.21 11.75 -5.89
CA ARG A 89 11.22 12.55 -6.64
C ARG A 89 10.61 11.76 -7.79
N LEU A 90 11.43 11.08 -8.58
CA LEU A 90 10.95 10.25 -9.70
C LEU A 90 10.06 9.10 -9.22
N TRP A 91 10.47 8.42 -8.14
CA TRP A 91 9.68 7.36 -7.51
C TRP A 91 8.34 7.88 -6.98
N ALA A 92 8.35 8.99 -6.25
CA ALA A 92 7.13 9.61 -5.72
C ALA A 92 6.17 10.02 -6.85
N TYR A 93 6.70 10.58 -7.95
CA TYR A 93 5.90 10.92 -9.11
C TYR A 93 5.30 9.65 -9.77
N ALA A 94 6.12 8.65 -10.07
CA ALA A 94 5.69 7.42 -10.74
C ALA A 94 4.60 6.66 -9.93
N THR A 95 4.79 6.52 -8.61
CA THR A 95 3.80 5.87 -7.74
C THR A 95 2.46 6.59 -7.70
N SER A 96 2.43 7.92 -7.86
CA SER A 96 1.19 8.69 -7.91
C SER A 96 0.38 8.49 -9.19
N HIS A 97 1.01 8.06 -10.29
CA HIS A 97 0.37 7.93 -11.59
C HIS A 97 0.01 6.49 -11.97
N TRP A 98 0.71 5.49 -11.45
CA TRP A 98 0.53 4.10 -11.86
C TRP A 98 -0.36 3.26 -10.93
N SER A 99 -1.29 3.90 -10.22
CA SER A 99 -2.24 3.23 -9.31
C SER A 99 -1.55 2.33 -8.28
N VAL A 100 -0.29 2.63 -7.93
CA VAL A 100 0.47 1.90 -6.92
C VAL A 100 0.12 2.48 -5.55
N PRO A 101 -0.23 1.66 -4.54
CA PRO A 101 -0.54 2.17 -3.21
C PRO A 101 0.60 3.02 -2.64
N VAL A 102 0.29 4.27 -2.34
CA VAL A 102 1.24 5.19 -1.70
C VAL A 102 1.23 4.92 -0.20
N THR A 103 2.24 4.21 0.27
CA THR A 103 2.46 3.98 1.70
C THR A 103 3.78 4.58 2.12
N VAL A 104 3.81 5.25 3.27
CA VAL A 104 5.07 5.72 3.87
C VAL A 104 6.01 4.57 4.18
N GLY A 105 5.44 3.39 4.44
CA GLY A 105 6.12 2.13 4.53
C GLY A 105 7.11 2.02 5.69
N TYR A 106 7.23 0.84 6.29
CA TYR A 106 8.27 0.53 7.28
C TYR A 106 9.18 -0.60 6.78
N GLY A 107 10.42 -0.70 7.28
CA GLY A 107 11.32 -1.82 7.00
C GLY A 107 12.20 -1.71 5.75
N ARG A 108 12.72 -2.85 5.29
CA ARG A 108 13.65 -2.97 4.16
C ARG A 108 12.87 -2.88 2.86
N ARG A 109 13.35 -2.06 1.94
CA ARG A 109 12.75 -1.88 0.62
C ARG A 109 13.80 -2.00 -0.45
N VAL A 110 13.53 -2.87 -1.40
CA VAL A 110 14.28 -2.92 -2.63
C VAL A 110 13.39 -2.32 -3.71
N ARG A 111 13.88 -1.26 -4.34
CA ARG A 111 13.13 -0.50 -5.33
C ARG A 111 14.00 -0.40 -6.59
N TYR A 112 13.37 -0.61 -7.74
CA TYR A 112 13.98 -0.46 -9.04
C TYR A 112 13.10 0.38 -9.94
N PHE A 113 13.74 1.22 -10.74
CA PHE A 113 13.15 1.77 -11.95
C PHE A 113 13.29 0.76 -13.09
N VAL A 114 12.30 0.72 -13.96
CA VAL A 114 12.35 0.01 -15.23
C VAL A 114 12.46 1.09 -16.31
N PHE A 115 13.63 1.19 -16.93
CA PHE A 115 13.90 2.06 -18.05
C PHE A 115 13.92 1.28 -19.36
N ASP A 116 13.75 1.96 -20.48
CA ASP A 116 13.88 1.38 -21.81
C ASP A 116 15.18 1.82 -22.48
N HIS A 117 15.98 0.88 -22.99
CA HIS A 117 17.21 1.19 -23.73
C HIS A 117 16.97 1.98 -25.01
N GLN A 118 15.75 1.93 -25.58
CA GLN A 118 15.45 2.65 -26.82
C GLN A 118 15.56 4.17 -26.67
N ASN A 119 15.09 4.70 -25.54
CA ASN A 119 14.88 6.15 -25.35
C ASN A 119 15.31 6.65 -23.96
N ASP A 120 15.85 5.78 -23.12
CA ASP A 120 16.21 6.03 -21.72
C ASP A 120 15.07 6.64 -20.90
N LYS A 121 13.83 6.24 -21.21
CA LYS A 121 12.62 6.69 -20.50
C LYS A 121 12.14 5.64 -19.52
N LEU A 122 11.55 6.13 -18.44
CA LEU A 122 10.96 5.32 -17.40
C LEU A 122 9.65 4.71 -17.91
N ILE A 123 9.62 3.39 -17.99
CA ILE A 123 8.45 2.61 -18.43
C ILE A 123 7.76 1.87 -17.27
N GLY A 124 8.43 1.76 -16.12
CA GLY A 124 7.86 1.10 -14.94
C GLY A 124 8.65 1.31 -13.65
N ILE A 125 8.06 0.87 -12.53
CA ILE A 125 8.72 0.77 -11.23
C ILE A 125 8.43 -0.60 -10.64
N VAL A 126 9.41 -1.12 -9.88
CA VAL A 126 9.28 -2.38 -9.13
C VAL A 126 9.68 -2.10 -7.70
N GLY A 127 8.83 -2.46 -6.75
CA GLY A 127 9.09 -2.29 -5.33
C GLY A 127 8.82 -3.57 -4.56
N LEU A 128 9.87 -4.20 -4.05
CA LEU A 128 9.75 -5.24 -3.04
C LEU A 128 9.73 -4.56 -1.68
N CYS A 129 8.56 -4.60 -1.04
CA CYS A 129 8.35 -4.06 0.29
C CYS A 129 8.06 -5.20 1.26
N ASP A 130 8.50 -5.03 2.51
CA ASP A 130 8.02 -5.86 3.62
C ASP A 130 6.48 -5.94 3.63
N PRO A 131 5.91 -7.05 4.14
CA PRO A 131 4.47 -7.24 4.23
C PRO A 131 3.76 -6.00 4.79
N VAL A 132 2.61 -5.67 4.19
CA VAL A 132 1.76 -4.56 4.62
C VAL A 132 1.57 -4.61 6.14
N ILE A 133 1.79 -3.47 6.80
CA ILE A 133 1.57 -3.30 8.25
C ILE A 133 0.15 -3.81 8.58
N GLY A 134 0.05 -4.77 9.50
CA GLY A 134 -1.23 -5.36 9.90
C GLY A 134 -1.48 -6.78 9.42
N LEU A 135 -0.55 -7.42 8.70
CA LEU A 135 -0.57 -8.87 8.51
C LEU A 135 -0.24 -9.56 9.84
N GLY A 136 -1.18 -10.36 10.35
CA GLY A 136 -1.01 -11.12 11.59
C GLY A 136 0.23 -12.01 11.56
N VAL A 137 0.77 -12.32 12.75
CA VAL A 137 1.92 -13.22 12.92
C VAL A 137 1.64 -14.53 12.20
N ARG A 138 2.49 -14.89 11.22
CA ARG A 138 2.37 -16.11 10.41
C ARG A 138 2.75 -17.40 11.17
N GLY A 139 2.60 -17.42 12.50
CA GLY A 139 2.78 -18.62 13.31
C GLY A 139 1.71 -19.68 13.01
N CYS A 140 0.56 -19.26 12.48
CA CYS A 140 -0.43 -20.13 11.88
C CYS A 140 -0.33 -20.10 10.36
N LEU A 141 0.79 -20.57 9.79
CA LEU A 141 0.80 -21.01 8.40
C LEU A 141 -0.12 -22.23 8.31
N LYS A 142 -1.44 -22.00 8.28
CA LYS A 142 -2.42 -23.05 8.09
C LYS A 142 -2.11 -23.69 6.75
N ARG A 143 -1.72 -24.96 6.81
CA ARG A 143 -1.84 -25.91 5.71
C ARG A 143 -3.16 -25.62 5.00
N PHE A 144 -3.11 -25.41 3.67
CA PHE A 144 -4.32 -25.40 2.87
C PHE A 144 -4.99 -26.77 2.99
N GLU A 145 -5.89 -26.92 3.95
CA GLU A 145 -6.91 -27.96 3.94
C GLU A 145 -8.26 -27.28 3.88
N VAL A 146 -8.94 -27.56 2.78
CA VAL A 146 -10.33 -27.20 2.52
C VAL A 146 -11.18 -28.10 3.40
N SER A 147 -11.49 -27.69 4.63
CA SER A 147 -12.74 -28.03 5.33
C SER A 147 -12.72 -27.58 6.79
N ASN A 148 -13.64 -26.67 7.11
CA ASN A 148 -14.45 -26.63 8.33
C ASN A 148 -13.77 -26.61 9.73
N LEU A 149 -14.14 -25.56 10.49
CA LEU A 149 -14.27 -25.51 11.95
C LEU A 149 -12.95 -25.46 12.76
N CYS A 150 -12.44 -24.25 12.98
CA CYS A 150 -11.73 -23.97 14.24
C CYS A 150 -12.78 -23.75 15.35
N GLN A 151 -13.06 -24.78 16.14
CA GLN A 151 -13.61 -24.56 17.48
C GLN A 151 -12.45 -24.28 18.46
N PRO A 152 -12.63 -23.36 19.43
CA PRO A 152 -11.61 -23.09 20.44
C PRO A 152 -11.42 -24.31 21.37
N PRO A 153 -10.21 -24.53 21.90
CA PRO A 153 -9.92 -25.67 22.76
C PRO A 153 -10.72 -25.58 24.08
N HIS A 154 -11.38 -26.68 24.45
CA HIS A 154 -11.96 -26.86 25.77
C HIS A 154 -10.86 -26.76 26.84
N HIS A 155 -11.02 -25.83 27.77
CA HIS A 155 -10.16 -25.69 28.94
C HIS A 155 -10.45 -26.86 29.90
N ASN A 156 -9.49 -27.77 30.09
CA ASN A 156 -9.54 -28.81 31.11
C ASN A 156 -8.93 -28.27 32.41
N PRO A 157 -9.71 -28.10 33.51
CA PRO A 157 -9.22 -27.45 34.73
C PRO A 157 -8.41 -28.36 35.66
N ASN A 158 -8.08 -29.59 35.27
CA ASN A 158 -7.34 -30.53 36.11
C ASN A 158 -6.01 -30.92 35.47
N HIS A 159 -4.98 -30.11 35.64
CA HIS A 159 -3.63 -30.64 35.78
C HIS A 159 -2.84 -29.82 36.80
N GLY A 160 -2.51 -30.52 37.89
CA GLY A 160 -1.86 -29.99 39.08
C GLY A 160 -0.44 -29.51 38.83
N LYS A 161 -0.01 -28.69 39.80
CA LYS A 161 1.36 -28.25 40.04
C LYS A 161 2.37 -29.37 39.84
N VAL A 162 3.43 -29.08 39.10
CA VAL A 162 4.73 -29.71 39.29
C VAL A 162 5.76 -28.57 39.35
N ASP A 163 6.36 -28.44 40.52
CA ASP A 163 7.50 -27.56 40.81
C ASP A 163 8.80 -28.08 40.19
N GLN A 164 9.81 -27.20 40.17
CA GLN A 164 11.27 -27.45 40.04
C GLN A 164 11.75 -27.74 38.61
N GLY A 165 12.87 -27.22 38.11
CA GLY A 165 14.01 -26.51 38.67
C GLY A 165 15.17 -26.64 37.66
N PHE A 166 16.14 -25.73 37.78
CA PHE A 166 17.26 -25.39 36.86
C PHE A 166 16.92 -24.49 35.68
#